data_AF-A0A4P5W630-F1
#
_entry.id   AF-A0A4P5W630-F1
#
_cell.length_a   1.000
_cell.length_b   1.000
_cell.length_c   1.000
_cell.angle_alpha   90.00
_cell.angle_beta   90.00
_cell.angle_gamma   90.00
#
_symmetry.space_group_name_H-M   'P 1'
#
loop_
_entity.id
_entity.type
_entity.pdbx_description
1 polymer ?
#
loop_
_entity_poly.entity_id
_entity_poly.type
_entity_poly.pdbx_seq_one_letter_code
_entity_poly.pdbx_strand_id
1 'polypeptide(L)'
;MINERLNHRLRDTDTILQVNQKFIILLEEVEIIAHANAVSDELVKMLKEPFILAEDHHIRIETTISINLFSKFDLKLAAFPRKIKLDK
;
A
#
# COMPACT_ATOMS: atom_id res chain seq x y z
N MET A 1 -5.90 -11.16 10.51
CA MET A 1 -6.00 -11.73 9.14
C MET A 1 -5.26 -10.93 8.06
N ILE A 2 -5.82 -9.88 7.43
CA ILE A 2 -5.11 -9.13 6.37
C ILE A 2 -4.05 -8.19 6.96
N ASN A 3 -4.42 -7.37 7.95
CA ASN A 3 -3.48 -6.46 8.63
C ASN A 3 -2.27 -7.18 9.23
N GLU A 4 -2.46 -8.36 9.82
CA GLU A 4 -1.35 -9.17 10.35
C GLU A 4 -0.38 -9.61 9.26
N ARG A 5 -0.89 -10.07 8.11
CA ARG A 5 -0.05 -10.45 6.97
C ARG A 5 0.72 -9.26 6.41
N LEU A 6 0.06 -8.11 6.29
CA LEU A 6 0.71 -6.88 5.85
C LEU A 6 1.80 -6.43 6.85
N ASN A 7 1.48 -6.40 8.15
CA ASN A 7 2.43 -6.04 9.22
C ASN A 7 3.63 -6.99 9.27
N HIS A 8 3.47 -8.27 8.93
CA HIS A 8 4.60 -9.21 8.93
C HIS A 8 5.60 -8.96 7.81
N ARG A 9 5.17 -8.35 6.69
CA ARG A 9 6.02 -8.10 5.53
C ARG A 9 6.59 -6.69 5.48
N LEU A 10 5.83 -5.72 5.96
CA LEU A 10 6.25 -4.33 5.93
C LEU A 10 7.30 -4.06 7.02
N ARG A 11 8.18 -3.09 6.77
CA ARG A 11 9.16 -2.67 7.78
C ARG A 11 8.45 -1.84 8.84
N ASP A 12 9.07 -1.70 10.01
CA ASP A 12 8.55 -0.85 11.08
C ASP A 12 8.43 0.64 10.67
N THR A 13 9.18 1.06 9.67
CA THR A 13 9.14 2.42 9.08
C THR A 13 8.00 2.61 8.08
N ASP A 14 7.44 1.53 7.55
CA ASP A 14 6.35 1.60 6.58
C ASP A 14 5.02 1.79 7.32
N THR A 15 4.13 2.63 6.77
CA THR A 15 2.85 2.94 7.41
C THR A 15 1.70 2.27 6.69
N ILE A 16 0.79 1.63 7.44
CA ILE A 16 -0.48 1.11 6.93
C ILE A 16 -1.63 2.00 7.43
N LEU A 17 -2.47 2.46 6.50
CA LEU A 17 -3.72 3.12 6.80
C LEU A 17 -4.89 2.35 6.17
N GLN A 18 -5.83 1.92 7.00
CA GLN A 18 -7.08 1.33 6.50
C GLN A 18 -8.13 2.41 6.26
N VAL A 19 -8.65 2.48 5.04
CA VAL A 19 -9.74 3.39 4.64
C VAL A 19 -10.88 2.55 4.07
N ASN A 20 -11.91 2.33 4.88
CA ASN A 20 -13.03 1.42 4.58
C ASN A 20 -12.51 0.00 4.28
N GLN A 21 -12.74 -0.48 3.05
CA GLN A 21 -12.34 -1.80 2.55
C GLN A 21 -10.98 -1.77 1.83
N LYS A 22 -10.30 -0.61 1.81
CA LYS A 22 -9.02 -0.43 1.13
C LYS A 22 -7.90 -0.22 2.14
N PHE A 23 -6.71 -0.69 1.79
CA PHE A 23 -5.48 -0.42 2.52
C PHE A 23 -4.62 0.53 1.69
N ILE A 24 -4.13 1.57 2.35
CA ILE A 24 -3.14 2.49 1.80
C ILE A 24 -1.84 2.19 2.54
N ILE A 25 -0.79 1.89 1.78
CA ILE A 25 0.53 1.58 2.32
C ILE A 25 1.49 2.66 1.85
N LEU A 26 2.17 3.30 2.80
CA LEU A 26 3.26 4.22 2.52
C LEU A 26 4.58 3.48 2.76
N LEU A 27 5.34 3.29 1.68
CA LEU A 27 6.70 2.77 1.75
C LEU A 27 7.67 3.95 1.85
N GLU A 28 8.33 4.10 2.98
CA GLU A 28 9.28 5.19 3.19
C GLU A 28 10.65 4.85 2.57
N GLU A 29 11.37 5.87 2.09
CA GLU A 29 12.76 5.74 1.62
C GLU A 29 13.00 4.66 0.54
N VAL A 30 12.14 4.62 -0.48
CA VAL A 30 12.38 3.78 -1.66
C VAL A 30 13.49 4.41 -2.51
N GLU A 31 14.74 3.99 -2.29
CA GLU A 31 15.91 4.49 -3.05
C GLU A 31 15.88 4.11 -4.54
N ILE A 32 15.24 2.98 -4.87
CA ILE A 32 15.23 2.41 -6.23
C ILE A 32 13.83 1.91 -6.58
N ILE A 33 13.31 2.30 -7.74
CA ILE A 33 11.99 1.87 -8.27
C ILE A 33 11.81 0.35 -8.29
N ALA A 34 12.89 -0.39 -8.59
CA ALA A 34 12.91 -1.85 -8.57
C ALA A 34 12.48 -2.43 -7.20
N HIS A 35 12.79 -1.73 -6.10
CA HIS A 35 12.40 -2.15 -4.75
C HIS A 35 10.88 -2.02 -4.55
N ALA A 36 10.25 -0.94 -5.02
CA ALA A 36 8.79 -0.80 -4.94
C ALA A 36 8.05 -1.88 -5.75
N ASN A 37 8.57 -2.22 -6.93
CA ASN A 37 8.01 -3.31 -7.74
C ASN A 37 8.15 -4.66 -7.01
N ALA A 38 9.32 -4.96 -6.46
CA ALA A 38 9.55 -6.20 -5.70
C ALA A 38 8.62 -6.31 -4.49
N VAL A 39 8.47 -5.22 -3.71
CA VAL A 39 7.53 -5.19 -2.58
C VAL A 39 6.10 -5.41 -3.03
N SER A 40 5.68 -4.79 -4.14
CA SER A 40 4.34 -4.99 -4.68
C SER A 40 4.10 -6.43 -5.12
N ASP A 41 5.02 -7.03 -5.88
CA ASP A 41 4.87 -8.41 -6.35
C ASP A 41 4.75 -9.39 -5.18
N GLU A 42 5.50 -9.17 -4.11
CA GLU A 42 5.43 -9.98 -2.90
C GLU A 42 4.12 -9.76 -2.13
N LEU A 43 3.63 -8.53 -2.03
CA LEU A 43 2.32 -8.23 -1.44
C LEU A 43 1.19 -8.91 -2.23
N VAL A 44 1.24 -8.89 -3.57
CA VAL A 44 0.26 -9.59 -4.41
C VAL A 44 0.31 -11.10 -4.16
N LYS A 45 1.51 -11.70 -4.13
CA LYS A 45 1.67 -13.14 -3.87
C LYS A 45 1.10 -13.53 -2.50
N MET A 46 1.45 -12.78 -1.46
CA MET A 46 0.97 -13.03 -0.10
C MET A 46 -0.54 -12.87 0.04
N LEU A 47 -1.14 -11.85 -0.59
CA LEU A 47 -2.59 -11.62 -0.51
C LEU A 47 -3.40 -12.64 -1.33
N LYS A 48 -2.78 -13.30 -2.31
CA LYS A 48 -3.39 -14.43 -3.03
C LYS A 48 -3.46 -15.71 -2.21
N GLU A 49 -2.65 -15.84 -1.15
CA GLU A 49 -2.72 -17.01 -0.28
C GLU A 49 -4.07 -17.06 0.44
N PRO A 50 -4.75 -18.22 0.50
CA PRO A 50 -6.04 -18.33 1.17
C PRO A 50 -5.94 -17.96 2.65
N PHE A 51 -6.98 -17.31 3.17
CA PHE A 51 -7.14 -17.11 4.60
C PHE A 51 -7.93 -18.28 5.18
N ILE A 52 -7.37 -18.90 6.22
CA ILE A 52 -8.05 -19.97 6.96
C ILE A 52 -8.92 -19.31 8.02
N LEU A 53 -10.23 -19.49 7.92
CA LEU A 53 -11.18 -19.22 8.99
C LEU A 53 -11.34 -20.46 9.87
N ALA A 54 -11.96 -20.29 11.04
CA ALA A 54 -12.28 -21.41 11.92
C ALA A 54 -13.00 -22.53 11.15
N GLU A 55 -12.69 -23.78 11.52
CA GLU A 55 -13.27 -24.99 10.92
C GLU A 55 -12.91 -25.21 9.43
N ASP A 56 -11.63 -25.05 9.07
CA ASP A 56 -11.07 -25.36 7.73
C ASP A 56 -11.75 -24.65 6.54
N HIS A 57 -12.47 -23.56 6.79
CA HIS A 57 -13.01 -22.72 5.72
C HIS A 57 -11.92 -21.85 5.10
N HIS A 58 -11.64 -22.08 3.82
CA HIS A 58 -10.61 -21.34 3.08
C HIS A 58 -11.26 -20.23 2.26
N ILE A 59 -10.94 -18.97 2.56
CA ILE A 59 -11.36 -17.81 1.77
C ILE A 59 -10.21 -17.34 0.89
N ARG A 60 -10.49 -17.23 -0.41
CA ARG A 60 -9.62 -16.53 -1.36
C ARG A 60 -10.15 -15.13 -1.60
N ILE A 61 -9.25 -14.16 -1.65
CA ILE A 61 -9.59 -12.76 -1.89
C ILE A 61 -8.91 -12.33 -3.18
N GLU A 62 -9.68 -11.79 -4.11
CA GLU A 62 -9.11 -11.07 -5.24
C GLU A 62 -8.66 -9.68 -4.79
N THR A 63 -7.43 -9.33 -5.13
CA THR A 63 -6.82 -8.06 -4.72
C THR A 63 -6.31 -7.31 -5.93
N THR A 64 -6.66 -6.03 -6.02
CA THR A 64 -6.09 -5.09 -6.97
C THR A 64 -5.16 -4.13 -6.24
N ILE A 65 -3.92 -4.00 -6.72
CA ILE A 65 -2.93 -3.08 -6.16
C ILE A 65 -2.59 -2.00 -7.19
N SER A 66 -2.59 -0.74 -6.75
CA SER A 66 -2.15 0.40 -7.56
C SER A 66 -0.93 1.02 -6.89
N ILE A 67 0.19 1.08 -7.61
CA ILE A 67 1.46 1.63 -7.12
C ILE A 67 1.61 3.04 -7.64
N ASN A 68 1.90 3.99 -6.76
CA ASN A 68 2.27 5.35 -7.13
C ASN A 68 3.65 5.66 -6.55
N LEU A 69 4.56 6.14 -7.39
CA LEU A 69 5.90 6.52 -7.00
C LEU A 69 5.98 8.04 -7.00
N PHE A 70 6.54 8.59 -5.92
CA PHE A 70 6.75 10.03 -5.78
C PHE A 70 8.24 10.28 -5.56
N SER A 71 8.83 11.12 -6.39
CA SER A 71 10.13 11.68 -6.06
C SER A 71 9.99 12.68 -4.91
N LYS A 72 11.10 12.99 -4.23
CA LYS A 72 11.13 14.10 -3.24
C LYS A 72 10.67 15.43 -3.86
N PHE A 73 10.81 15.60 -5.18
CA PHE A 73 10.32 16.77 -5.89
C PHE A 73 8.79 16.75 -6.06
N ASP A 74 8.22 15.60 -6.42
CA ASP A 74 6.76 15.43 -6.55
C ASP A 74 6.04 15.64 -5.21
N LEU A 75 6.64 15.17 -4.11
CA LEU A 75 6.10 15.40 -2.76
C LEU A 75 6.11 16.88 -2.39
N LYS A 76 7.16 17.63 -2.76
CA LYS A 76 7.18 19.08 -2.58
C LYS A 76 6.05 19.73 -3.38
N LEU A 77 5.88 19.35 -4.65
CA LEU A 77 4.80 19.84 -5.51
C LEU A 77 3.40 19.51 -4.96
N ALA A 78 3.21 18.34 -4.37
CA ALA A 78 1.95 17.91 -3.76
C ALA A 78 1.66 18.60 -2.41
N ALA A 79 2.70 18.92 -1.64
CA ALA A 79 2.60 19.61 -0.36
C ALA A 79 2.32 21.13 -0.50
N PHE A 80 2.53 21.72 -1.68
CA PHE A 80 2.09 23.09 -1.92
C PHE A 80 0.56 23.10 -2.01
N PRO A 81 -0.15 23.89 -1.20
CA PRO A 81 -1.56 24.11 -1.42
C PRO A 81 -1.70 24.68 -2.82
N ARG A 82 -2.31 23.91 -3.73
CA ARG A 82 -2.77 24.45 -5.01
C ARG A 82 -3.62 25.64 -4.62
N LYS A 83 -3.12 26.87 -4.84
CA LYS A 83 -3.95 28.06 -4.74
C LYS A 83 -5.04 27.87 -5.78
N ILE A 84 -6.15 27.28 -5.37
CA ILE A 84 -7.39 27.33 -6.10
C ILE A 84 -7.72 28.82 -6.09
N LYS A 85 -7.44 29.49 -7.20
CA LYS A 85 -8.15 30.73 -7.49
C LYS A 85 -9.62 30.34 -7.64
N LEU A 86 -10.40 30.60 -6.60
CA LEU A 86 -11.82 30.82 -6.76
C LEU A 86 -11.94 32.14 -7.51
N ASP A 87 -11.91 32.08 -8.83
CA ASP A 87 -12.34 33.22 -9.65
C ASP A 87 -13.86 33.37 -9.43
N LYS A 88 -14.24 34.58 -9.02
CA LYS A 88 -15.61 35.04 -8.83
C LYS A 88 -16.30 35.29 -10.16
#